data_AF-A0A399HVL6-F1
#
_entry.id   AF-A0A399HVL6-F1
#
_cell.length_a   1.000
_cell.length_b   1.000
_cell.length_c   1.000
_cell.angle_alpha   90.00
_cell.angle_beta   90.00
_cell.angle_gamma   90.00
#
_symmetry.space_group_name_H-M   'P 1'
#
loop_
_entity.id
_entity.type
_entity.pdbx_description
1 polymer ?
#
loop_
_entity_poly.entity_id
_entity_poly.type
_entity_poly.pdbx_seq_one_letter_code
_entity_poly.pdbx_strand_id
1 'polypeptide(L)'
;MHDGLSAEQKANLLRDESKAIELPEAENITKPTVLICGHGGRDQRCGILGPLLQSSFRSEFKRRRIDADVGLISHIGGHKYAGNVIIYLPPSIEDNALKGSGIWYGRIGPENVEGVVEETVVKGRVITELLRGGVIQGGGNIGRMIETQLKKDSGEEDNGTLRLKARARG
;
A
#
# COMPACT_ATOMS: atom_id res chain seq x y z
N MET A 1 -15.91 -16.53 -19.37
CA MET A 1 -14.46 -16.23 -19.60
C MET A 1 -13.58 -17.49 -19.68
N HIS A 2 -14.12 -18.70 -19.53
CA HIS A 2 -13.37 -19.95 -19.76
C HIS A 2 -14.25 -20.98 -20.48
N ASP A 3 -15.31 -20.53 -21.14
CA ASP A 3 -16.39 -21.39 -21.65
C ASP A 3 -15.93 -22.27 -22.83
N GLY A 4 -14.92 -21.80 -23.57
CA GLY A 4 -14.27 -22.55 -24.65
C GLY A 4 -13.17 -23.53 -24.21
N LEU A 5 -12.88 -23.67 -22.91
CA LEU A 5 -11.91 -24.63 -22.40
C LEU A 5 -12.55 -25.99 -22.16
N SER A 6 -11.82 -27.06 -22.48
CA SER A 6 -12.17 -28.44 -22.09
C SER A 6 -12.18 -28.60 -20.56
N ALA A 7 -12.80 -29.69 -20.08
CA ALA A 7 -12.82 -30.01 -18.65
C ALA A 7 -11.40 -30.18 -18.08
N GLU A 8 -10.50 -30.82 -18.83
CA GLU A 8 -9.09 -31.01 -18.45
C GLU A 8 -8.34 -29.67 -18.36
N GLN A 9 -8.50 -28.79 -19.36
CA GLN A 9 -7.91 -27.46 -19.32
C GLN A 9 -8.42 -26.62 -18.14
N LYS A 10 -9.71 -26.76 -17.79
CA LYS A 10 -10.30 -26.10 -16.61
C LYS A 10 -9.73 -26.67 -15.30
N ALA A 11 -9.51 -27.98 -15.23
CA ALA A 11 -8.90 -28.61 -14.07
C ALA A 11 -7.48 -28.06 -13.79
N ASN A 12 -6.71 -27.79 -14.84
CA ASN A 12 -5.36 -27.21 -14.73
C ASN A 12 -5.35 -25.74 -14.25
N LEU A 13 -6.50 -25.06 -14.22
CA LEU A 13 -6.62 -23.68 -13.70
C LEU A 13 -7.06 -23.63 -12.24
N LEU A 14 -7.42 -24.78 -11.65
CA LEU A 14 -7.75 -24.87 -10.23
C LEU A 14 -6.48 -24.85 -9.38
N ARG A 15 -6.64 -24.47 -8.12
CA ARG A 15 -5.53 -24.51 -7.16
C ARG A 15 -5.12 -25.96 -6.92
N ASP A 16 -3.89 -26.29 -7.25
CA ASP A 16 -3.27 -27.56 -6.90
C ASP A 16 -2.54 -27.40 -5.55
N GLU A 17 -3.04 -28.06 -4.51
CA GLU A 17 -2.44 -28.00 -3.18
C GLU A 17 -1.03 -28.62 -3.12
N SER A 18 -0.74 -29.60 -3.99
CA SER A 18 0.59 -30.22 -4.06
C SER A 18 1.67 -29.22 -4.48
N LYS A 19 1.30 -28.24 -5.31
CA LYS A 19 2.18 -27.15 -5.76
C LYS A 19 2.45 -26.12 -4.69
N ALA A 20 1.60 -26.01 -3.67
CA ALA A 20 1.83 -25.09 -2.57
C ALA A 20 3.08 -25.49 -1.75
N ILE A 21 3.38 -26.79 -1.68
CA ILE A 21 4.53 -27.34 -0.95
C ILE A 21 5.86 -27.07 -1.68
N GLU A 22 5.80 -26.82 -3.00
CA GLU A 22 6.98 -26.45 -3.81
C GLU A 22 7.44 -25.01 -3.54
N LEU A 23 6.59 -24.17 -2.93
CA LEU A 23 6.90 -22.79 -2.62
C LEU A 23 7.52 -22.67 -1.21
N PRO A 24 8.47 -21.75 -1.00
CA PRO A 24 8.94 -21.44 0.35
C PRO A 24 7.78 -21.06 1.27
N GLU A 25 7.94 -21.34 2.57
CA GLU A 25 6.99 -20.88 3.57
C GLU A 25 6.85 -19.36 3.52
N ALA A 26 5.61 -18.89 3.73
CA ALA A 26 5.35 -17.47 3.81
C ALA A 26 6.00 -16.89 5.08
N GLU A 27 6.83 -15.87 4.90
CA GLU A 27 7.43 -15.15 6.01
C GLU A 27 6.52 -14.01 6.48
N ASN A 28 6.52 -13.77 7.79
CA ASN A 28 5.79 -12.64 8.36
C ASN A 28 6.46 -11.32 7.96
N ILE A 29 5.64 -10.32 7.65
CA ILE A 29 6.11 -8.94 7.51
C ILE A 29 6.45 -8.41 8.90
N THR A 30 7.74 -8.17 9.16
CA THR A 30 8.26 -7.72 10.47
C THR A 30 8.56 -6.23 10.53
N LYS A 31 8.64 -5.56 9.38
CA LYS A 31 8.92 -4.12 9.25
C LYS A 31 8.08 -3.50 8.14
N PRO A 32 7.88 -2.17 8.12
CA PRO A 32 7.14 -1.50 7.06
C PRO A 32 7.61 -1.94 5.68
N THR A 33 6.67 -2.39 4.84
CA THR A 33 6.98 -2.94 3.52
C THR A 33 6.21 -2.19 2.45
N VAL A 34 6.92 -1.58 1.51
CA VAL A 34 6.38 -0.79 0.40
C VAL A 34 6.57 -1.55 -0.91
N LEU A 35 5.46 -1.92 -1.54
CA LEU A 35 5.43 -2.62 -2.82
C LEU A 35 4.93 -1.68 -3.92
N ILE A 36 5.73 -1.51 -4.97
CA ILE A 36 5.49 -0.50 -6.00
C ILE A 36 5.35 -1.20 -7.36
N CYS A 37 4.28 -0.90 -8.08
CA CYS A 37 4.12 -1.40 -9.45
C CYS A 37 5.22 -0.83 -10.36
N GLY A 38 6.09 -1.69 -10.87
CA GLY A 38 7.16 -1.34 -11.82
C GLY A 38 6.95 -1.91 -13.24
N HIS A 39 5.80 -2.52 -13.51
CA HIS A 39 5.58 -3.31 -14.72
C HIS A 39 5.34 -2.43 -15.97
N GLY A 40 6.42 -2.09 -16.70
CA GLY A 40 6.37 -1.27 -17.91
C GLY A 40 5.64 -1.90 -19.11
N GLY A 41 5.72 -3.22 -19.28
CA GLY A 41 5.04 -3.93 -20.38
C GLY A 41 3.50 -3.91 -20.28
N ARG A 42 2.95 -3.83 -19.07
CA ARG A 42 1.50 -3.72 -18.83
C ARG A 42 1.04 -2.27 -18.68
N ASP A 43 1.86 -1.43 -18.08
CA ASP A 43 1.62 0.02 -17.95
C ASP A 43 2.94 0.79 -18.00
N GLN A 44 3.19 1.45 -19.14
CA GLN A 44 4.41 2.24 -19.36
C GLN A 44 4.63 3.31 -18.28
N ARG A 45 3.55 3.90 -17.74
CA ARG A 45 3.66 4.91 -16.68
C ARG A 45 4.21 4.30 -15.39
N CYS A 46 3.78 3.08 -15.05
CA CYS A 46 4.34 2.36 -13.90
C CYS A 46 5.80 1.93 -14.16
N GLY A 47 6.15 1.59 -15.40
CA GLY A 47 7.54 1.32 -15.79
C GLY A 47 8.47 2.53 -15.58
N ILE A 48 7.98 3.75 -15.82
CA ILE A 48 8.73 4.99 -15.59
C ILE A 48 8.71 5.38 -14.11
N LEU A 49 7.54 5.40 -13.47
CA LEU A 49 7.38 5.87 -12.09
C LEU A 49 7.95 4.90 -11.06
N GLY A 50 7.88 3.58 -11.29
CA GLY A 50 8.26 2.56 -10.31
C GLY A 50 9.66 2.76 -9.74
N PRO A 51 10.72 2.80 -10.58
CA PRO A 51 12.09 3.04 -10.11
C PRO A 51 12.28 4.39 -9.40
N LEU A 52 11.60 5.45 -9.86
CA LEU A 52 11.66 6.77 -9.23
C LEU A 52 11.07 6.74 -7.82
N LEU A 53 9.89 6.14 -7.67
CA LEU A 53 9.24 5.96 -6.38
C LEU A 53 10.07 5.08 -5.45
N GLN A 54 10.62 3.97 -5.95
CA GLN A 54 11.49 3.10 -5.15
C GLN A 54 12.70 3.87 -4.59
N SER A 55 13.37 4.66 -5.43
CA SER A 55 14.51 5.49 -5.01
C SER A 55 14.10 6.54 -3.97
N SER A 56 12.97 7.21 -4.19
CA SER A 56 12.44 8.22 -3.27
C SER A 56 12.08 7.62 -1.91
N PHE A 57 11.36 6.48 -1.87
CA PHE A 57 11.00 5.81 -0.61
C PHE A 57 12.24 5.35 0.16
N ARG A 58 13.20 4.73 -0.52
CA ARG A 58 14.47 4.31 0.11
C ARG A 58 15.23 5.49 0.70
N SER A 59 15.31 6.60 -0.03
CA SER A 59 15.98 7.82 0.43
C SER A 59 15.27 8.40 1.66
N GLU A 60 13.94 8.41 1.65
CA GLU A 60 13.11 8.91 2.73
C GLU A 60 13.25 8.07 4.02
N PHE A 61 13.16 6.74 3.91
CA PHE A 61 13.35 5.84 5.04
C PHE A 61 14.76 5.95 5.60
N LYS A 62 15.79 6.03 4.74
CA LYS A 62 17.18 6.26 5.17
C LYS A 62 17.33 7.59 5.92
N ARG A 63 16.73 8.68 5.42
CA ARG A 63 16.77 10.01 6.05
C ARG A 63 16.15 9.99 7.44
N ARG A 64 15.05 9.26 7.61
CA ARG A 64 14.33 9.13 8.89
C ARG A 64 14.87 8.05 9.81
N ARG A 65 15.85 7.24 9.35
CA ARG A 65 16.37 6.07 10.06
C ARG A 65 15.28 5.03 10.39
N ILE A 66 14.33 4.84 9.46
CA ILE A 66 13.30 3.81 9.55
C ILE A 66 13.80 2.58 8.79
N ASP A 67 13.83 1.41 9.44
CA ASP A 67 14.09 0.13 8.76
C ASP A 67 12.80 -0.31 8.05
N ALA A 68 12.85 -0.40 6.73
CA ALA A 68 11.72 -0.71 5.88
C ALA A 68 12.18 -1.38 4.58
N ASP A 69 11.34 -2.27 4.04
CA ASP A 69 11.57 -2.89 2.74
C ASP A 69 10.85 -2.13 1.63
N VAL A 70 11.53 -1.95 0.49
CA VAL A 70 10.99 -1.26 -0.68
C VAL A 70 11.27 -2.08 -1.94
N GLY A 71 10.21 -2.69 -2.49
CA GLY A 71 10.27 -3.61 -3.61
C GLY A 71 9.49 -3.13 -4.83
N LEU A 72 10.00 -3.45 -6.03
CA LEU A 72 9.21 -3.39 -7.26
C LEU A 72 8.46 -4.71 -7.42
N ILE A 73 7.19 -4.61 -7.82
CA ILE A 73 6.32 -5.74 -8.09
C ILE A 73 5.66 -5.62 -9.46
N SER A 74 5.01 -6.71 -9.88
CA SER A 74 4.23 -6.75 -11.11
C SER A 74 2.98 -5.85 -11.02
N HIS A 75 2.15 -5.90 -12.06
CA HIS A 75 1.04 -5.00 -12.25
C HIS A 75 -0.03 -5.12 -11.16
N ILE A 76 -0.28 -4.03 -10.44
CA ILE A 76 -1.32 -3.95 -9.41
C ILE A 76 -2.26 -2.77 -9.68
N GLY A 77 -3.49 -3.10 -10.10
CA GLY A 77 -4.55 -2.13 -10.37
C GLY A 77 -4.47 -1.49 -11.76
N GLY A 78 -5.42 -0.59 -12.06
CA GLY A 78 -5.57 -0.06 -13.42
C GLY A 78 -4.61 1.06 -13.78
N HIS A 79 -4.36 1.20 -15.08
CA HIS A 79 -3.54 2.26 -15.68
C HIS A 79 -3.93 3.70 -15.22
N LYS A 80 -5.21 3.98 -14.97
CA LYS A 80 -5.71 5.28 -14.49
C LYS A 80 -5.20 5.68 -13.10
N TYR A 81 -4.48 4.77 -12.43
CA TYR A 81 -3.94 4.94 -11.09
C TYR A 81 -2.41 4.84 -11.02
N ALA A 82 -1.70 4.90 -12.16
CA ALA A 82 -0.25 4.76 -12.23
C ALA A 82 0.49 5.53 -11.11
N GLY A 83 1.56 4.93 -10.60
CA GLY A 83 2.05 5.23 -9.25
C GLY A 83 1.30 4.42 -8.19
N ASN A 84 1.08 3.13 -8.47
CA ASN A 84 0.41 2.21 -7.55
C ASN A 84 1.41 1.73 -6.49
N VAL A 85 1.05 1.93 -5.23
CA VAL A 85 1.87 1.60 -4.06
C VAL A 85 1.00 0.86 -3.04
N ILE A 86 1.50 -0.26 -2.51
CA ILE A 86 0.93 -0.95 -1.36
C ILE A 86 1.88 -0.78 -0.20
N ILE A 87 1.35 -0.41 0.97
CA ILE A 87 2.11 -0.31 2.21
C ILE A 87 1.52 -1.31 3.20
N TYR A 88 2.34 -2.24 3.64
CA TYR A 88 2.02 -3.11 4.78
C TYR A 88 2.74 -2.60 6.02
N LEU A 89 1.98 -2.46 7.10
CA LEU A 89 2.52 -2.17 8.43
C LEU A 89 2.44 -3.42 9.29
N PRO A 90 3.55 -3.86 9.89
CA PRO A 90 3.57 -5.10 10.66
C PRO A 90 2.67 -4.97 11.90
N PRO A 91 2.05 -6.04 12.41
CA PRO A 91 1.26 -5.98 13.65
C PRO A 91 2.07 -5.57 14.88
N SER A 92 3.40 -5.74 14.83
CA SER A 92 4.35 -5.42 15.89
C SER A 92 4.72 -3.93 15.98
N ILE A 93 4.30 -3.08 15.03
CA ILE A 93 4.57 -1.65 15.11
C ILE A 93 3.81 -1.04 16.29
N GLU A 94 4.52 -0.32 17.15
CA GLU A 94 3.95 0.33 18.33
C GLU A 94 3.31 1.67 17.95
N ASP A 95 2.28 2.07 18.70
CA ASP A 95 1.62 3.39 18.63
C ASP A 95 1.13 3.83 17.23
N ASN A 96 0.86 2.89 16.33
CA ASN A 96 0.33 3.16 14.99
C ASN A 96 -1.04 2.52 14.79
N ALA A 97 -2.05 3.35 14.50
CA ALA A 97 -3.45 2.90 14.35
C ALA A 97 -3.68 1.97 13.13
N LEU A 98 -2.74 1.95 12.18
CA LEU A 98 -2.77 1.10 10.99
C LEU A 98 -1.94 -0.18 11.14
N LYS A 99 -1.46 -0.50 12.35
CA LYS A 99 -0.72 -1.76 12.59
C LYS A 99 -1.47 -2.98 12.07
N GLY A 100 -0.74 -3.90 11.44
CA GLY A 100 -1.30 -5.11 10.82
C GLY A 100 -2.19 -4.86 9.60
N SER A 101 -2.16 -3.65 9.03
CA SER A 101 -2.98 -3.29 7.86
C SER A 101 -2.15 -3.22 6.58
N GLY A 102 -2.82 -3.46 5.46
CA GLY A 102 -2.36 -3.14 4.12
C GLY A 102 -3.12 -1.93 3.58
N ILE A 103 -2.41 -0.99 2.96
CA ILE A 103 -2.98 0.24 2.40
C ILE A 103 -2.58 0.36 0.93
N TRP A 104 -3.55 0.55 0.05
CA TRP A 104 -3.33 0.69 -1.39
C TRP A 104 -3.52 2.14 -1.80
N TYR A 105 -2.46 2.74 -2.31
CA TYR A 105 -2.47 4.06 -2.93
C TYR A 105 -2.30 3.98 -4.44
N GLY A 106 -2.79 5.00 -5.13
CA GLY A 106 -2.54 5.23 -6.55
C GLY A 106 -2.35 6.71 -6.85
N ARG A 107 -1.83 7.01 -8.04
CA ARG A 107 -1.42 8.38 -8.44
C ARG A 107 -0.32 8.95 -7.53
N ILE A 108 0.56 8.09 -7.01
CA ILE A 108 1.73 8.53 -6.25
C ILE A 108 2.81 8.99 -7.24
N GLY A 109 3.22 10.25 -7.10
CA GLY A 109 4.46 10.79 -7.67
C GLY A 109 5.57 10.89 -6.62
N PRO A 110 6.84 11.09 -7.04
CA PRO A 110 7.97 11.30 -6.12
C PRO A 110 7.72 12.39 -5.07
N GLU A 111 6.99 13.44 -5.43
CA GLU A 111 6.60 14.57 -4.57
C GLU A 111 5.66 14.18 -3.43
N ASN A 112 4.98 13.04 -3.52
CA ASN A 112 4.07 12.57 -2.47
C ASN A 112 4.78 11.70 -1.42
N VAL A 113 5.98 11.18 -1.72
CA VAL A 113 6.63 10.14 -0.90
C VAL A 113 6.84 10.58 0.54
N GLU A 114 7.33 11.80 0.75
CA GLU A 114 7.53 12.34 2.11
C GLU A 114 6.22 12.40 2.90
N GLY A 115 5.14 12.87 2.27
CA GLY A 115 3.82 12.93 2.89
C GLY A 115 3.24 11.53 3.17
N VAL A 116 3.44 10.57 2.27
CA VAL A 116 3.01 9.18 2.46
C VAL A 116 3.74 8.52 3.63
N VAL A 117 5.07 8.70 3.73
CA VAL A 117 5.84 8.15 4.86
C VAL A 117 5.43 8.81 6.18
N GLU A 118 5.30 10.14 6.19
CA GLU A 118 4.87 10.88 7.36
C GLU A 118 3.48 10.47 7.85
N GLU A 119 2.48 10.50 6.98
CA GLU A 119 1.10 10.24 7.39
C GLU A 119 0.86 8.77 7.65
N THR A 120 1.30 7.87 6.77
CA THR A 120 0.96 6.44 6.88
C THR A 120 1.90 5.67 7.78
N VAL A 121 3.21 5.79 7.57
CA VAL A 121 4.18 4.96 8.29
C VAL A 121 4.44 5.52 9.69
N VAL A 122 4.56 6.84 9.82
CA VAL A 122 4.87 7.48 11.11
C VAL A 122 3.62 7.74 11.93
N LYS A 123 2.61 8.43 11.37
CA LYS A 123 1.41 8.85 12.13
C LYS A 123 0.29 7.82 12.18
N GLY A 124 0.37 6.74 11.40
CA GLY A 124 -0.71 5.75 11.32
C GLY A 124 -2.01 6.32 10.76
N ARG A 125 -1.90 7.17 9.74
CA ARG A 125 -3.02 7.84 9.07
C ARG A 125 -3.09 7.51 7.58
N VAL A 126 -4.30 7.51 7.06
CA VAL A 126 -4.58 7.31 5.66
C VAL A 126 -4.75 8.65 4.95
N ILE A 127 -4.02 8.85 3.86
CA ILE A 127 -4.28 9.95 2.90
C ILE A 127 -5.45 9.53 2.00
N THR A 128 -6.65 10.02 2.30
CA THR A 128 -7.90 9.54 1.69
C THR A 128 -8.00 9.87 0.20
N GLU A 129 -7.39 10.97 -0.25
CA GLU A 129 -7.37 11.40 -1.66
C GLU A 129 -6.59 10.45 -2.56
N LEU A 130 -5.58 9.78 -2.00
CA LEU A 130 -4.72 8.83 -2.72
C LEU A 130 -5.23 7.39 -2.59
N LEU A 131 -6.12 7.13 -1.63
CA LEU A 131 -6.60 5.81 -1.27
C LEU A 131 -7.32 5.12 -2.43
N ARG A 132 -7.03 3.83 -2.58
CA ARG A 132 -7.70 2.91 -3.51
C ARG A 132 -8.33 1.70 -2.83
N GLY A 133 -7.94 1.41 -1.59
CA GLY A 133 -8.43 0.29 -0.82
C GLY A 133 -7.51 -0.01 0.35
N GLY A 134 -7.96 -0.93 1.20
CA GLY A 134 -7.24 -1.32 2.42
C GLY A 134 -7.83 -2.58 3.02
N VAL A 135 -6.97 -3.32 3.71
CA VAL A 135 -7.32 -4.51 4.46
C VAL A 135 -6.72 -4.34 5.85
N ILE A 136 -7.49 -4.70 6.85
CA ILE A 136 -7.02 -4.72 8.24
C ILE A 136 -6.75 -6.15 8.67
N GLN A 137 -6.08 -6.30 9.81
CA GLN A 137 -5.86 -7.61 10.42
C GLN A 137 -7.18 -8.39 10.53
N GLY A 138 -7.14 -9.68 10.17
CA GLY A 138 -8.33 -10.54 10.14
C GLY A 138 -9.21 -10.38 8.89
N GLY A 139 -8.77 -9.62 7.87
CA GLY A 139 -9.45 -9.52 6.57
C GLY A 139 -10.58 -8.49 6.49
N GLY A 140 -10.70 -7.61 7.50
CA GLY A 140 -11.70 -6.54 7.49
C GLY A 140 -11.38 -5.43 6.48
N ASN A 141 -12.38 -4.59 6.19
CA ASN A 141 -12.22 -3.40 5.36
C ASN A 141 -11.66 -2.22 6.17
N ILE A 142 -10.74 -1.45 5.57
CA ILE A 142 -10.12 -0.26 6.19
C ILE A 142 -11.09 0.90 6.49
N GLY A 143 -12.31 0.88 5.93
CA GLY A 143 -13.31 1.95 6.03
C GLY A 143 -13.57 2.42 7.47
N ARG A 144 -13.68 1.51 8.44
CA ARG A 144 -13.91 1.87 9.86
C ARG A 144 -12.78 2.72 10.44
N MET A 145 -11.51 2.42 10.10
CA MET A 145 -10.37 3.20 10.57
C MET A 145 -10.38 4.61 9.96
N ILE A 146 -10.79 4.73 8.70
CA ILE A 146 -10.91 6.02 8.00
C ILE A 146 -12.03 6.85 8.61
N GLU A 147 -13.18 6.26 8.92
CA GLU A 147 -14.28 6.95 9.61
C GLU A 147 -13.81 7.50 10.96
N THR A 148 -13.10 6.71 11.76
CA THR A 148 -12.50 7.17 13.03
C THR A 148 -11.51 8.32 12.81
N GLN A 149 -10.64 8.22 11.81
CA GLN A 149 -9.73 9.31 11.46
C GLN A 149 -10.48 10.58 11.06
N LEU A 150 -11.52 10.48 10.23
CA LEU A 150 -12.29 11.63 9.75
C LEU A 150 -13.06 12.34 10.89
N LYS A 151 -13.57 11.58 11.87
CA LYS A 151 -14.20 12.16 13.09
C LYS A 151 -13.19 12.92 13.97
N LYS A 152 -12.00 12.34 14.14
CA LYS A 152 -10.87 13.07 14.76
C LYS A 152 -10.47 14.28 13.93
N ASP A 153 -10.65 14.22 12.61
CA ASP A 153 -10.38 15.33 11.71
C ASP A 153 -11.42 16.45 11.76
N SER A 154 -12.69 16.16 12.01
CA SER A 154 -13.74 17.16 12.18
C SER A 154 -13.72 17.87 13.54
N GLY A 155 -12.90 17.41 14.48
CA GLY A 155 -12.85 17.96 15.84
C GLY A 155 -14.00 17.48 16.71
N GLU A 156 -14.68 16.40 16.32
CA GLU A 156 -15.67 15.71 17.16
C GLU A 156 -15.02 14.97 18.34
N GLU A 157 -13.69 14.85 18.33
CA GLU A 157 -12.86 14.46 19.49
C GLU A 157 -11.84 15.58 19.76
N ASP A 158 -12.11 16.42 20.76
CA ASP A 158 -11.21 17.50 21.21
C ASP A 158 -9.94 16.92 21.83
N ASN A 159 -8.79 17.15 21.19
CA ASN A 159 -7.47 16.88 21.77
C ASN A 159 -6.38 17.83 21.24
N GLY A 160 -6.72 19.13 21.15
CA GLY A 160 -5.76 20.23 21.32
C GLY A 160 -4.52 20.34 20.43
N THR A 161 -4.37 19.58 19.35
CA THR A 161 -3.15 19.61 18.52
C THR A 161 -3.37 20.39 17.22
N LEU A 162 -2.71 21.54 17.09
CA LEU A 162 -2.74 22.42 15.90
C LEU A 162 -2.27 21.69 14.63
N ARG A 163 -3.04 21.84 13.55
CA ARG A 163 -2.79 21.20 12.24
C ARG A 163 -2.18 22.15 11.21
N LEU A 164 -1.21 21.64 10.45
CA LEU A 164 -0.82 22.19 9.15
C LEU A 164 -1.76 21.67 8.06
N LYS A 165 -2.48 22.57 7.38
CA LYS A 165 -3.20 22.25 6.15
C LYS A 165 -2.21 22.23 4.98
N ALA A 166 -2.12 21.12 4.26
CA ALA A 166 -1.45 21.11 2.96
C ALA A 166 -2.23 22.03 2.01
N ARG A 167 -1.62 23.16 1.62
CA ARG A 167 -2.20 24.05 0.61
C ARG A 167 -2.20 23.33 -0.73
N ALA A 168 -3.38 23.21 -1.34
CA ALA A 168 -3.49 22.94 -2.76
C ALA A 168 -2.77 24.07 -3.50
N ARG A 169 -1.73 23.74 -4.28
CA ARG A 169 -1.17 24.67 -5.27
C ARG A 169 -2.15 24.69 -6.43
N GLY A 170 -2.79 25.85 -6.62
CA GLY A 170 -3.62 26.14 -7.80
C GLY A 170 -2.81 26.24 -9.08
#